data_AF-A0A8N1S720-F1
#
_entry.id   AF-A0A8N1S720-F1
#
_cell.length_a   1.000
_cell.length_b   1.000
_cell.length_c   1.000
_cell.angle_alpha   90.00
_cell.angle_beta   90.00
_cell.angle_gamma   90.00
#
_symmetry.space_group_name_H-M   'P 1'
#
loop_
_entity.id
_entity.type
_entity.pdbx_description
1 polymer ?
#
loop_
_entity_poly.entity_id
_entity_poly.type
_entity_poly.pdbx_seq_one_letter_code
_entity_poly.pdbx_strand_id
1 'polypeptide(L)'
;MCTYYCDDVYETMKRDITRFDTSDYSPGNTYGMPLVNKKVPGLIKDENNGAIMTEFVGLRVKMYAVRVDGRKDIKKAKGVKNNVVTRTITFDDYTRCLNEDIEMTRRQSCITCYTKYIRCPSRKLL
;
A
#
# COMPACT_ATOMS: atom_id res chain seq x y z
N MET A 1 -20.34 1.96 -0.04
CA MET A 1 -19.25 1.00 0.17
C MET A 1 -19.36 -0.02 -0.95
N CYS A 2 -18.50 0.04 -1.97
CA CYS A 2 -18.58 -0.88 -3.11
C CYS A 2 -17.76 -2.13 -2.73
N THR A 3 -18.43 -3.23 -2.40
CA THR A 3 -17.77 -4.49 -2.04
C THR A 3 -17.55 -5.30 -3.32
N TYR A 4 -16.31 -5.38 -3.78
CA TYR A 4 -15.90 -6.30 -4.84
C TYR A 4 -15.64 -7.67 -4.20
N TYR A 5 -16.43 -8.68 -4.54
CA TYR A 5 -16.29 -10.04 -4.03
C TYR A 5 -15.45 -10.84 -5.02
N CYS A 6 -14.28 -11.32 -4.59
CA CYS A 6 -13.42 -12.18 -5.38
C CYS A 6 -13.08 -13.37 -4.48
N ASP A 7 -13.56 -14.57 -4.83
CA ASP A 7 -13.42 -15.76 -3.98
C ASP A 7 -11.95 -16.11 -3.70
N ASP A 8 -11.09 -16.03 -4.72
CA ASP A 8 -9.64 -16.13 -4.56
C ASP A 8 -8.92 -15.45 -5.75
N VAL A 9 -8.14 -14.41 -5.44
CA VAL A 9 -7.36 -13.65 -6.45
C VAL A 9 -6.25 -14.52 -7.04
N TYR A 10 -5.65 -15.40 -6.25
CA TYR A 10 -4.54 -16.24 -6.66
C TYR A 10 -5.00 -17.35 -7.61
N GLU A 11 -6.19 -17.92 -7.41
CA GLU A 11 -6.76 -18.87 -8.39
C GLU A 11 -6.99 -18.23 -9.76
N THR A 12 -7.42 -16.97 -9.77
CA THR A 12 -7.60 -16.22 -11.03
C THR A 12 -6.24 -15.97 -11.70
N MET A 13 -5.21 -15.60 -10.93
CA MET A 13 -3.85 -15.42 -11.45
C MET A 13 -3.25 -16.71 -12.03
N LYS A 14 -3.55 -17.88 -11.44
CA LYS A 14 -3.10 -19.18 -11.96
C LYS A 14 -3.68 -19.48 -13.34
N ARG A 15 -4.94 -19.13 -13.59
CA ARG A 15 -5.61 -19.36 -14.88
C ARG A 15 -4.94 -18.58 -16.00
N ASP A 16 -4.50 -17.36 -15.72
CA ASP A 16 -3.92 -16.42 -16.70
C ASP A 16 -2.42 -16.20 -16.50
N ILE A 17 -1.68 -17.28 -16.23
CA ILE A 17 -0.27 -17.15 -15.79
C ILE A 17 0.67 -16.52 -16.81
N THR A 18 0.30 -16.56 -18.09
CA THR A 18 1.04 -15.93 -19.18
C THR A 18 1.04 -14.40 -19.09
N ARG A 19 0.10 -13.82 -18.34
CA ARG A 19 -0.04 -12.37 -18.16
C ARG A 19 0.66 -11.84 -16.90
N PHE A 20 1.12 -12.75 -16.04
CA PHE A 20 1.71 -12.40 -14.75
C PHE A 20 3.18 -12.82 -14.65
N ASP A 21 3.99 -11.99 -14.01
CA ASP A 21 5.33 -12.35 -13.53
C ASP A 21 5.22 -12.84 -12.09
N THR A 22 5.45 -14.14 -11.90
CA THR A 22 5.40 -14.84 -10.60
C THR A 22 6.79 -15.33 -10.18
N SER A 23 7.84 -14.92 -10.88
CA SER A 23 9.20 -15.40 -10.63
C SER A 23 9.78 -14.99 -9.27
N ASP A 24 9.25 -13.91 -8.68
CA ASP A 24 9.69 -13.36 -7.37
C ASP A 24 8.98 -14.01 -6.16
N TYR A 25 8.11 -15.00 -6.38
CA TYR A 25 7.49 -15.77 -5.30
C TYR A 25 8.50 -16.72 -4.64
N SER A 26 8.25 -17.09 -3.38
CA SER A 26 9.06 -18.11 -2.70
C SER A 26 8.84 -19.51 -3.31
N PRO A 27 9.90 -20.32 -3.43
CA PRO A 27 9.76 -21.72 -3.81
C PRO A 27 8.94 -22.46 -2.75
N GLY A 28 7.84 -23.10 -3.17
CA GLY A 28 6.89 -23.73 -2.24
C GLY A 28 5.95 -22.76 -1.53
N ASN A 29 5.63 -21.62 -2.15
CA ASN A 29 4.65 -20.67 -1.61
C ASN A 29 3.30 -21.34 -1.31
N THR A 30 2.59 -20.81 -0.32
CA THR A 30 1.28 -21.32 0.16
C THR A 30 0.23 -21.42 -0.95
N TYR A 31 0.35 -20.59 -1.99
CA TYR A 31 -0.58 -20.53 -3.10
C TYR A 31 -0.25 -21.52 -4.21
N GLY A 32 0.88 -22.23 -4.18
CA GLY A 32 1.30 -23.13 -5.27
C GLY A 32 1.54 -22.42 -6.61
N MET A 33 1.97 -21.15 -6.58
CA MET A 33 2.29 -20.38 -7.78
C MET A 33 3.58 -20.92 -8.43
N PRO A 34 3.57 -21.27 -9.72
CA PRO A 34 4.79 -21.62 -10.43
C PRO A 34 5.64 -20.37 -10.66
N LEU A 35 6.96 -20.55 -10.67
CA LEU A 35 7.93 -19.45 -10.76
C LEU A 35 8.28 -19.19 -12.23
N VAL A 36 7.48 -18.36 -12.91
CA VAL A 36 7.61 -18.13 -14.36
C VAL A 36 7.72 -16.63 -14.69
N ASN A 37 8.20 -16.34 -15.90
CA ASN A 37 8.17 -15.02 -16.54
C ASN A 37 9.00 -13.88 -15.94
N LYS A 38 10.20 -14.21 -15.44
CA LYS A 38 11.12 -13.26 -14.80
C LYS A 38 11.47 -12.05 -15.68
N LYS A 39 11.06 -10.86 -15.24
CA LYS A 39 11.42 -9.55 -15.83
C LYS A 39 11.00 -9.40 -17.31
N VAL A 40 9.94 -10.08 -17.74
CA VAL A 40 9.38 -9.89 -19.08
C VAL A 40 8.57 -8.58 -19.10
N PRO A 41 8.86 -7.64 -20.01
CA PRO A 41 8.13 -6.38 -20.08
C PRO A 41 6.68 -6.60 -20.52
N GLY A 42 5.76 -5.81 -19.97
CA GLY A 42 4.33 -5.88 -20.28
C GLY A 42 3.53 -6.87 -19.42
N LEU A 43 4.18 -7.65 -18.56
CA LEU A 43 3.52 -8.52 -17.60
C LEU A 43 3.23 -7.80 -16.28
N ILE A 44 2.13 -8.16 -15.64
CA ILE A 44 1.75 -7.65 -14.34
C ILE A 44 2.47 -8.46 -13.28
N LYS A 45 3.10 -7.81 -12.31
CA LYS A 45 3.74 -8.47 -11.17
C LYS A 45 2.95 -8.19 -9.90
N ASP A 46 3.00 -9.13 -8.98
CA ASP A 46 2.60 -8.86 -7.60
C ASP A 46 3.74 -8.15 -6.86
N GLU A 47 3.49 -6.93 -6.38
CA GLU A 47 4.49 -6.14 -5.65
C GLU A 47 4.79 -6.69 -4.25
N ASN A 48 3.87 -7.46 -3.68
CA ASN A 48 3.99 -7.99 -2.32
C ASN A 48 4.53 -9.42 -2.28
N ASN A 49 4.85 -10.02 -3.42
CA ASN A 49 5.38 -11.39 -3.57
C ASN A 49 4.59 -12.42 -2.74
N GLY A 50 3.27 -12.40 -2.82
CA GLY A 50 2.35 -13.29 -2.12
C GLY A 50 1.99 -12.87 -0.70
N ALA A 51 2.50 -11.75 -0.19
CA ALA A 51 2.08 -11.25 1.11
C ALA A 51 0.71 -10.55 1.01
N ILE A 52 -0.25 -11.01 1.82
CA ILE A 52 -1.63 -10.53 1.77
C ILE A 52 -1.70 -9.11 2.33
N MET A 53 -2.31 -8.20 1.56
CA MET A 53 -2.69 -6.88 2.06
C MET A 53 -3.94 -7.03 2.90
N THR A 54 -3.84 -6.80 4.21
CA THR A 54 -4.96 -6.95 5.13
C THR A 54 -5.81 -5.69 5.18
N GLU A 55 -5.16 -4.53 5.21
CA GLU A 55 -5.85 -3.25 5.36
C GLU A 55 -5.20 -2.17 4.48
N PHE A 56 -6.05 -1.33 3.90
CA PHE A 56 -5.65 -0.21 3.06
C PHE A 56 -6.36 1.06 3.50
N VAL A 57 -5.58 2.13 3.71
CA VAL A 57 -6.10 3.46 4.06
C VAL A 57 -5.54 4.48 3.08
N GLY A 58 -6.41 5.07 2.27
CA GLY A 58 -6.06 6.09 1.29
C GLY A 58 -6.68 7.45 1.64
N LEU A 59 -5.83 8.45 1.93
CA LEU A 59 -6.30 9.82 2.22
C LEU A 59 -6.34 10.69 0.97
N ARG A 60 -5.29 10.59 0.12
CA ARG A 60 -5.13 11.41 -1.08
C ARG A 60 -4.24 10.68 -2.10
N VAL A 61 -4.22 11.17 -3.34
CA VAL A 61 -3.23 10.75 -4.35
C VAL A 61 -1.81 10.73 -3.78
N LYS A 62 -1.15 9.57 -3.85
CA LYS A 62 0.20 9.31 -3.30
C LYS A 62 0.32 9.57 -1.79
N MET A 63 -0.78 9.46 -1.06
CA MET A 63 -0.83 9.51 0.40
C MET A 63 -1.73 8.39 0.94
N TYR A 64 -1.10 7.29 1.34
CA TYR A 64 -1.78 6.07 1.74
C TYR A 64 -0.90 5.24 2.69
N ALA A 65 -1.55 4.36 3.45
CA ALA A 65 -0.91 3.35 4.26
C ALA A 65 -1.50 1.98 3.96
N VAL A 66 -0.65 0.96 3.93
CA VAL A 66 -1.04 -0.42 3.68
C VAL A 66 -0.44 -1.28 4.79
N ARG A 67 -1.29 -2.10 5.41
CA ARG A 67 -0.87 -3.18 6.29
C ARG A 67 -0.76 -4.45 5.48
N VAL A 68 0.40 -5.10 5.57
CA VAL A 68 0.73 -6.32 4.84
C VAL A 68 1.07 -7.38 5.86
N ASP A 69 0.46 -8.55 5.74
CA ASP A 69 0.71 -9.63 6.69
C ASP A 69 2.16 -10.12 6.60
N GLY A 70 2.79 -10.36 7.75
CA GLY A 70 4.19 -10.76 7.84
C GLY A 70 5.22 -9.72 7.37
N ARG A 71 4.82 -8.47 7.07
CA ARG A 71 5.73 -7.39 6.63
C ARG A 71 5.48 -6.09 7.39
N LYS A 72 6.44 -5.18 7.28
CA LYS A 72 6.31 -3.83 7.85
C LYS A 72 5.31 -3.01 7.02
N ASP A 73 4.47 -2.24 7.70
CA ASP A 73 3.52 -1.31 7.09
C ASP A 73 4.17 -0.43 6.00
N ILE A 74 3.54 -0.42 4.84
CA ILE A 74 3.96 0.43 3.71
C ILE A 74 3.22 1.75 3.84
N LYS A 75 3.97 2.83 4.10
CA LYS A 75 3.42 4.18 4.27
C LYS A 75 3.98 5.10 3.20
N LYS A 76 3.09 5.81 2.51
CA LYS A 76 3.44 6.84 1.53
C LYS A 76 2.77 8.15 1.93
N ALA A 77 3.57 9.21 2.03
CA ALA A 77 3.08 10.56 2.24
C ALA A 77 3.81 11.51 1.30
N LYS A 78 3.11 12.00 0.27
CA LYS A 78 3.68 12.95 -0.69
C LYS A 78 4.16 14.22 0.02
N GLY A 79 5.41 14.59 -0.23
CA GLY A 79 6.01 15.83 0.30
C GLY A 79 6.56 15.74 1.72
N VAL A 80 6.41 14.58 2.39
CA VAL A 80 7.01 14.29 3.70
C VAL A 80 8.27 13.45 3.50
N LYS A 81 9.34 13.74 4.25
CA LYS A 81 10.57 12.94 4.17
C LYS A 81 10.32 11.51 4.63
N ASN A 82 10.84 10.52 3.89
CA ASN A 82 10.67 9.09 4.23
C ASN A 82 11.13 8.76 5.67
N ASN A 83 12.21 9.36 6.17
CA ASN A 83 12.66 9.15 7.55
C ASN A 83 11.59 9.53 8.59
N VAL A 84 10.86 10.61 8.36
CA VAL A 84 9.76 11.08 9.23
C VAL A 84 8.58 10.12 9.12
N VAL A 85 8.24 9.68 7.91
CA VAL A 85 7.16 8.69 7.69
C VAL A 85 7.45 7.37 8.40
N THR A 86 8.69 6.88 8.34
CA THR A 86 9.06 5.60 8.93
C THR A 86 9.10 5.66 10.46
N ARG A 87 9.56 6.78 11.04
CA ARG A 87 9.83 6.90 12.49
C ARG A 87 8.66 7.45 13.31
N THR A 88 7.91 8.41 12.77
CA THR A 88 6.94 9.20 13.55
C THR A 88 5.49 9.02 13.14
N ILE A 89 5.22 8.48 11.95
CA ILE A 89 3.86 8.29 11.45
C ILE A 89 3.54 6.80 11.52
N THR A 90 2.44 6.43 12.13
CA THR A 90 1.95 5.05 12.26
C THR A 90 0.81 4.78 11.29
N PHE A 91 0.42 3.52 11.11
CA PHE A 91 -0.78 3.18 10.33
C PHE A 91 -2.04 3.75 10.98
N ASP A 92 -2.14 3.68 12.30
CA ASP A 92 -3.27 4.20 13.08
C ASP A 92 -3.50 5.70 12.85
N ASP A 93 -2.42 6.49 12.73
CA ASP A 93 -2.52 7.91 12.39
C ASP A 93 -3.30 8.15 11.08
N TYR A 94 -3.13 7.29 10.06
CA TYR A 94 -3.90 7.38 8.81
C TYR A 94 -5.36 7.00 9.01
N THR A 95 -5.62 5.94 9.77
CA THR A 95 -6.99 5.48 10.10
C THR A 95 -7.76 6.55 10.86
N ARG A 96 -7.12 7.19 11.84
CA ARG A 96 -7.67 8.32 12.60
C ARG A 96 -7.94 9.53 11.71
N CYS A 97 -6.99 9.90 10.83
CA CYS A 97 -7.22 10.97 9.86
C CYS A 97 -8.44 10.68 8.96
N LEU A 98 -8.63 9.43 8.55
CA LEU A 98 -9.74 9.04 7.67
C LEU A 98 -11.10 9.04 8.39
N ASN A 99 -11.14 8.56 9.64
CA ASN A 99 -12.39 8.38 10.39
C ASN A 99 -12.84 9.66 11.13
N GLU A 100 -11.89 10.39 11.72
CA GLU A 100 -12.16 11.54 12.59
C GLU A 100 -12.05 12.89 11.83
N ASP A 101 -11.68 12.87 10.55
CA ASP A 101 -11.42 14.04 9.70
C ASP A 101 -10.42 15.05 10.33
N ILE A 102 -9.46 14.53 11.08
CA ILE A 102 -8.46 15.33 11.81
C ILE A 102 -7.28 15.67 10.91
N GLU A 103 -6.79 16.91 11.04
CA GLU A 103 -5.53 17.35 10.44
C GLU A 103 -4.35 17.01 11.35
N MET A 104 -3.47 16.12 10.90
CA MET A 104 -2.26 15.77 11.63
C MET A 104 -1.05 16.54 11.10
N THR A 105 -0.35 17.20 12.01
CA THR A 105 0.82 18.04 11.68
C THR A 105 2.09 17.41 12.21
N ARG A 106 3.12 17.29 11.36
CA ARG A 106 4.45 16.82 11.78
C ARG A 106 5.53 17.78 11.31
N ARG A 107 6.40 18.17 12.25
CA ARG A 107 7.57 19.00 11.96
C ARG A 107 8.67 18.13 11.36
N GLN A 108 9.32 18.62 10.32
CA GLN A 108 10.49 17.98 9.72
C GLN A 108 11.61 19.02 9.54
N SER A 109 12.86 18.57 9.71
CA SER A 109 14.03 19.43 9.48
C SER A 109 14.38 19.44 8.00
N CYS A 110 14.16 20.56 7.32
CA CYS A 110 14.60 20.84 5.94
C CYS A 110 15.27 22.22 5.87
N ILE A 111 16.11 22.44 4.85
CA ILE A 111 16.88 23.69 4.61
C ILE A 111 15.95 24.91 4.66
N THR A 112 14.71 24.73 4.22
CA THR A 112 13.58 25.62 4.48
C THR A 112 12.63 24.89 5.43
N CYS A 113 12.35 25.47 6.60
CA CYS A 113 11.55 24.88 7.67
C CYS A 113 10.04 24.78 7.32
N TYR A 114 9.68 23.91 6.37
CA TYR A 114 8.28 23.64 6.06
C TYR A 114 7.67 22.60 7.00
N THR A 115 6.69 23.02 7.80
CA THR A 115 5.72 22.12 8.42
C THR A 115 4.86 21.50 7.32
N LYS A 116 4.74 20.17 7.30
CA LYS A 116 3.90 19.45 6.32
C LYS A 116 2.75 18.77 7.04
N TYR A 117 1.58 18.86 6.43
CA TYR A 117 0.31 18.35 6.95
C TYR A 117 0.01 16.99 6.32
N ILE A 118 -0.34 16.01 7.13
CA ILE A 118 -1.16 14.87 6.71
C ILE A 118 -2.59 15.36 6.89
N ARG A 119 -3.15 15.91 5.81
CA ARG A 119 -4.51 16.43 5.81
C ARG A 119 -5.41 15.42 5.10
N CYS A 120 -6.42 14.93 5.80
CA CYS A 120 -7.60 14.37 5.15
C CYS A 120 -8.31 15.54 4.44
N PRO A 121 -8.51 15.52 3.11
CA PRO A 121 -9.39 16.49 2.49
C PRO A 121 -10.78 16.26 3.07
N SER A 122 -11.24 17.19 3.91
CA SER A 122 -12.55 17.15 4.54
C SER A 122 -13.59 16.68 3.54
N ARG A 123 -14.39 15.68 3.92
CA ARG A 123 -15.48 15.14 3.09
C ARG A 123 -16.16 16.31 2.39
N LYS A 124 -15.87 16.53 1.10
CA LYS A 124 -16.81 17.24 0.25
C LYS A 124 -17.94 16.25 0.09
N LEU A 125 -18.94 16.39 0.95
CA LEU A 125 -20.29 15.92 0.67
C LEU A 125 -20.59 16.35 -0.77
N LEU A 126 -20.68 15.35 -1.66
CA LEU A 126 -21.43 15.50 -2.89
C LEU A 126 -22.91 15.51 -2.53
#